data_AF-A0A2D6MBH9-F1
#
_entry.id   AF-A0A2D6MBH9-F1
#
_cell.length_a   1.000
_cell.length_b   1.000
_cell.length_c   1.000
_cell.angle_alpha   90.00
_cell.angle_beta   90.00
_cell.angle_gamma   90.00
#
_symmetry.space_group_name_H-M   'P 1'
#
loop_
_entity.id
_entity.type
_entity.pdbx_description
1 polymer ?
#
loop_
_entity_poly.entity_id
_entity_poly.type
_entity_poly.pdbx_seq_one_letter_code
_entity_poly.pdbx_strand_id
1 'polypeptide(L)'
;MPLNRTNGSTLALIVTGALAAGSLVRRGSASGGRYTSLQDAQQALDRLGPCRLPDVDKVDFSKGSTEVWYFRPEFSLDSSMGYDWLAEHGRLPDSRALKKTHVLLGSVGEKDKECIWHALQGEHWSPRGEARDLIESKGLHHTSMSMGDVIVIDGTAHLVDRFGFRALPRSIRALKGSRSIPPHSPMERERFSEDAVGGSREFLLDVLAHLRAQHWDFWTTHWRVHGQSFYGDHLLFQRLYTGPLNDQIDQLGEKMTAFFGGDAVESMKVLDRARELVGAWAKTEDPYERAIASEQSLQAAIMRAVMWMREHHTITLGMDDYLMSLANQHETNLYLLQQRVFKAGE
;
A
#
# COMPACT_ATOMS: atom_id res chain seq x y z
N MET A 1 46.85 39.24 -25.07
CA MET A 1 46.46 39.15 -26.48
C MET A 1 45.00 38.75 -26.55
N PRO A 2 44.09 39.63 -27.01
CA PRO A 2 42.69 39.30 -27.23
C PRO A 2 42.45 38.97 -28.71
N LEU A 3 41.54 38.03 -28.99
CA LEU A 3 40.87 37.97 -30.27
C LEU A 3 39.36 38.01 -30.04
N ASN A 4 38.76 38.78 -30.92
CA ASN A 4 37.45 39.38 -30.90
C ASN A 4 36.66 38.80 -32.08
N ARG A 5 35.34 39.05 -32.09
CA ARG A 5 34.38 38.96 -33.23
C ARG A 5 33.75 37.57 -33.50
N THR A 6 32.47 37.43 -33.88
CA THR A 6 31.28 38.29 -34.06
C THR A 6 30.12 37.42 -34.60
N ASN A 7 28.87 37.90 -34.44
CA ASN A 7 27.64 37.62 -35.23
C ASN A 7 26.99 36.24 -35.04
N GLY A 8 25.66 36.06 -35.03
CA GLY A 8 24.51 36.94 -35.26
C GLY A 8 23.33 36.12 -35.83
N SER A 9 22.14 36.31 -35.25
CA SER A 9 20.80 36.24 -35.88
C SER A 9 20.13 34.92 -36.34
N THR A 10 18.91 34.75 -35.80
CA THR A 10 17.64 34.34 -36.46
C THR A 10 17.36 32.86 -36.74
N LEU A 11 16.35 32.30 -36.03
CA LEU A 11 15.15 31.69 -36.64
C LEU A 11 14.11 31.31 -35.57
N ALA A 12 13.02 32.07 -35.54
CA ALA A 12 11.74 31.63 -35.00
C ALA A 12 10.96 30.96 -36.14
N LEU A 13 10.43 29.76 -35.91
CA LEU A 13 9.41 29.18 -36.79
C LEU A 13 8.32 28.54 -35.94
N ILE A 14 7.11 29.02 -36.21
CA ILE A 14 5.80 28.57 -35.75
C ILE A 14 5.46 27.26 -36.46
N VAL A 15 4.92 26.27 -35.72
CA VAL A 15 4.07 25.22 -36.32
C VAL A 15 2.82 25.05 -35.45
N THR A 16 1.69 25.43 -36.04
CA THR A 16 0.33 25.18 -35.58
C THR A 16 -0.31 24.16 -36.52
N GLY A 17 -1.11 23.24 -36.00
CA GLY A 17 -2.01 22.37 -36.80
C GLY A 17 -2.36 21.08 -36.05
N ALA A 18 -3.47 21.03 -35.32
CA ALA A 18 -4.85 20.76 -35.78
C ALA A 18 -5.15 19.25 -35.85
N LEU A 19 -6.06 18.77 -34.99
CA LEU A 19 -6.92 17.62 -35.30
C LEU A 19 -8.33 17.85 -34.77
N ALA A 20 -9.26 17.69 -35.70
CA ALA A 20 -10.68 17.98 -35.59
C ALA A 20 -11.48 16.77 -35.08
N ALA A 21 -12.69 17.08 -34.63
CA ALA A 21 -13.70 16.20 -34.05
C ALA A 21 -14.22 15.11 -35.02
N GLY A 22 -14.58 13.97 -34.44
CA GLY A 22 -15.34 12.88 -35.05
C GLY A 22 -16.37 12.32 -34.05
N SER A 23 -17.58 12.08 -34.54
CA SER A 23 -18.87 11.98 -33.83
C SER A 23 -19.11 10.75 -32.96
N LEU A 24 -20.01 10.95 -31.98
CA LEU A 24 -20.75 10.00 -31.15
C LEU A 24 -21.39 8.81 -31.89
N VAL A 25 -21.43 7.66 -31.20
CA VAL A 25 -22.59 6.75 -31.12
C VAL A 25 -22.84 6.36 -29.65
N ARG A 26 -24.10 6.43 -29.22
CA ARG A 26 -24.64 6.21 -27.86
C ARG A 26 -25.24 4.79 -27.69
N ARG A 27 -25.10 4.24 -26.46
CA ARG A 27 -26.11 3.58 -25.55
C ARG A 27 -25.31 2.61 -24.63
N GLY A 28 -25.50 2.48 -23.32
CA GLY A 28 -26.67 2.74 -22.47
C GLY A 28 -26.33 3.00 -20.99
N SER A 29 -27.38 2.97 -20.17
CA SER A 29 -27.59 3.64 -18.89
C SER A 29 -27.15 2.84 -17.65
N ALA A 30 -26.48 3.52 -16.70
CA ALA A 30 -26.67 3.35 -15.25
C ALA A 30 -26.26 4.66 -14.54
N SER A 31 -27.08 5.10 -13.59
CA SER A 31 -27.03 6.40 -12.93
C SER A 31 -25.84 6.55 -11.97
N GLY A 32 -24.73 7.09 -12.47
CA GLY A 32 -23.73 7.81 -11.69
C GLY A 32 -23.74 9.26 -12.15
N GLY A 33 -23.90 10.21 -11.23
CA GLY A 33 -23.80 11.63 -11.56
C GLY A 33 -22.45 11.90 -12.21
N ARG A 34 -22.44 12.20 -13.51
CA ARG A 34 -21.22 12.59 -14.22
C ARG A 34 -20.99 14.07 -13.95
N TYR A 35 -19.82 14.41 -13.43
CA TYR A 35 -19.30 15.77 -13.49
C TYR A 35 -19.12 16.11 -14.99
N THR A 36 -19.86 17.10 -15.48
CA THR A 36 -19.95 17.42 -16.91
C THR A 36 -18.86 18.36 -17.39
N SER A 37 -18.04 18.87 -16.48
CA SER A 37 -16.95 19.78 -16.77
C SER A 37 -15.84 19.70 -15.70
N LEU A 38 -14.64 20.14 -16.07
CA LEU A 38 -13.54 20.37 -15.13
C LEU A 38 -13.94 21.36 -14.02
N GLN A 39 -14.86 22.29 -14.30
CA GLN A 39 -15.42 23.21 -13.31
C GLN A 39 -16.31 22.50 -12.27
N ASP A 40 -17.05 21.46 -12.65
CA ASP A 40 -17.88 20.69 -11.70
C ASP A 40 -17.01 19.82 -10.79
N ALA A 41 -15.90 19.29 -11.32
CA ALA A 41 -14.91 18.56 -10.53
C ALA A 41 -14.11 19.50 -9.60
N GLN A 42 -13.73 20.69 -10.09
CA GLN A 42 -13.06 21.71 -9.29
C GLN A 42 -13.97 22.24 -8.17
N GLN A 43 -15.26 22.49 -8.44
CA GLN A 43 -16.21 22.84 -7.37
C GLN A 43 -16.44 21.71 -6.36
N ALA A 44 -16.32 20.44 -6.77
CA ALA A 44 -16.37 19.31 -5.84
C ALA A 44 -15.10 19.23 -4.99
N LEU A 45 -13.92 19.51 -5.57
CA LEU A 45 -12.63 19.60 -4.90
C LEU A 45 -12.53 20.81 -3.96
N ASP A 46 -13.03 21.98 -4.37
CA ASP A 46 -13.06 23.20 -3.55
C ASP A 46 -14.00 23.05 -2.33
N ARG A 47 -15.02 22.20 -2.44
CA ARG A 47 -15.87 21.79 -1.30
C ARG A 47 -15.17 20.85 -0.33
N LEU A 48 -14.12 20.14 -0.75
CA LEU A 48 -13.30 19.28 0.13
C LEU A 48 -12.28 20.09 0.95
N GLY A 49 -12.07 21.37 0.62
CA GLY A 49 -11.09 22.22 1.29
C GLY A 49 -9.64 21.76 1.07
N PRO A 50 -8.63 22.56 1.44
CA PRO A 50 -7.25 22.09 1.42
C PRO A 50 -7.15 20.90 2.37
N CYS A 51 -6.65 19.77 1.86
CA CYS A 51 -6.32 18.59 2.66
C CYS A 51 -5.22 18.98 3.66
N ARG A 52 -5.61 19.56 4.79
CA ARG A 52 -4.72 19.75 5.92
C ARG A 52 -4.59 18.38 6.56
N LEU A 53 -3.38 17.82 6.51
CA LEU A 53 -3.05 16.72 7.41
C LEU A 53 -3.46 17.16 8.81
N PRO A 54 -4.31 16.38 9.48
CA PRO A 54 -4.75 16.76 10.80
C PRO A 54 -3.54 16.90 11.70
N ASP A 55 -3.53 18.01 12.43
CA ASP A 55 -2.52 18.28 13.44
C ASP A 55 -2.68 17.20 14.51
N VAL A 56 -1.81 16.18 14.47
CA VAL A 56 -1.89 15.01 15.36
C VAL A 56 -1.85 15.41 16.83
N ASP A 57 -1.23 16.54 17.15
CA ASP A 57 -1.18 17.10 18.50
C ASP A 57 -2.54 17.65 18.97
N LYS A 58 -3.53 17.75 18.08
CA LYS A 58 -4.89 18.23 18.37
C LYS A 58 -5.94 17.15 18.43
N VAL A 59 -5.57 15.88 18.22
CA VAL A 59 -6.55 14.78 18.25
C VAL A 59 -7.07 14.60 19.67
N ASP A 60 -8.39 14.69 19.82
CA ASP A 60 -9.04 14.53 21.11
C ASP A 60 -9.10 13.04 21.51
N PHE A 61 -8.03 12.58 22.16
CA PHE A 61 -7.95 11.26 22.78
C PHE A 61 -8.68 11.16 24.12
N SER A 62 -9.40 12.20 24.56
CA SER A 62 -10.25 12.08 25.72
C SER A 62 -11.32 11.02 25.46
N LYS A 63 -11.83 10.41 26.53
CA LYS A 63 -12.82 9.35 26.41
C LYS A 63 -14.11 9.90 25.79
N GLY A 64 -14.46 9.44 24.60
CA GLY A 64 -15.66 9.87 23.87
C GLY A 64 -16.54 8.72 23.36
N SER A 65 -17.40 9.05 22.41
CA SER A 65 -18.37 8.12 21.81
C SER A 65 -17.82 7.34 20.61
N THR A 66 -16.63 7.69 20.11
CA THR A 66 -16.01 7.02 18.97
C THR A 66 -15.23 5.81 19.46
N GLU A 67 -15.51 4.62 18.93
CA GLU A 67 -14.83 3.39 19.32
C GLU A 67 -13.78 2.98 18.27
N VAL A 68 -12.63 2.49 18.72
CA VAL A 68 -11.57 1.97 17.84
C VAL A 68 -11.39 0.48 18.09
N TRP A 69 -11.51 -0.31 17.03
CA TRP A 69 -11.51 -1.76 17.06
C TRP A 69 -10.41 -2.31 16.17
N TYR A 70 -9.53 -3.12 16.74
CA TYR A 70 -8.48 -3.81 15.97
C TYR A 70 -8.92 -5.22 15.63
N PHE A 71 -8.62 -5.70 14.44
CA PHE A 71 -8.94 -7.08 14.08
C PHE A 71 -8.16 -8.07 14.98
N ARG A 72 -8.79 -9.20 15.26
CA ARG A 72 -8.16 -10.28 16.02
C ARG A 72 -7.11 -11.00 15.17
N PRO A 73 -6.08 -11.60 15.78
CA PRO A 73 -5.11 -12.41 15.06
C PRO A 73 -5.73 -13.52 14.19
N GLU A 74 -6.83 -14.13 14.64
CA GLU A 74 -7.50 -15.19 13.86
C GLU A 74 -8.29 -14.65 12.65
N PHE A 75 -8.52 -13.34 12.58
CA PHE A 75 -9.19 -12.66 11.48
C PHE A 75 -8.22 -11.89 10.57
N SER A 76 -6.93 -11.79 10.93
CA SER A 76 -5.93 -10.98 10.22
C SER A 76 -5.81 -11.33 8.73
N LEU A 77 -5.90 -12.62 8.41
CA LEU A 77 -5.77 -13.12 7.04
C LEU A 77 -6.93 -12.67 6.15
N ASP A 78 -8.15 -12.68 6.68
CA ASP A 78 -9.34 -12.22 5.97
C ASP A 78 -9.37 -10.67 5.91
N SER A 79 -9.01 -10.00 7.01
CA SER A 79 -9.11 -8.54 7.17
C SER A 79 -8.17 -7.77 6.23
N SER A 80 -7.00 -8.34 5.92
CA SER A 80 -6.01 -7.74 5.01
C SER A 80 -6.40 -7.79 3.53
N MET A 81 -7.54 -8.37 3.17
CA MET A 81 -7.96 -8.50 1.77
C MET A 81 -8.83 -7.32 1.29
N GLY A 82 -9.20 -6.41 2.19
CA GLY A 82 -10.02 -5.24 1.89
C GLY A 82 -11.52 -5.55 1.79
N TYR A 83 -12.32 -4.48 1.67
CA TYR A 83 -13.77 -4.56 1.79
C TYR A 83 -14.43 -5.45 0.73
N ASP A 84 -14.08 -5.26 -0.54
CA ASP A 84 -14.78 -5.92 -1.66
C ASP A 84 -14.57 -7.45 -1.63
N TRP A 85 -13.36 -7.89 -1.32
CA TRP A 85 -13.04 -9.32 -1.17
C TRP A 85 -13.81 -9.94 0.00
N LEU A 86 -13.80 -9.28 1.16
CA LEU A 86 -14.57 -9.69 2.33
C LEU A 86 -16.07 -9.81 2.03
N ALA A 87 -16.60 -8.90 1.22
CA ALA A 87 -18.01 -8.91 0.81
C ALA A 87 -18.32 -10.11 -0.09
N GLU A 88 -17.49 -10.33 -1.11
CA GLU A 88 -17.63 -11.42 -2.09
C GLU A 88 -17.58 -12.81 -1.43
N HIS A 89 -16.73 -12.96 -0.41
CA HIS A 89 -16.54 -14.22 0.31
C HIS A 89 -17.45 -14.36 1.53
N GLY A 90 -18.31 -13.36 1.81
CA GLY A 90 -19.17 -13.30 2.99
C GLY A 90 -18.41 -13.38 4.32
N ARG A 91 -17.21 -12.82 4.34
CA ARG A 91 -16.33 -12.66 5.50
C ARG A 91 -16.41 -11.26 6.12
N LEU A 92 -17.21 -10.38 5.52
CA LEU A 92 -17.37 -8.99 5.97
C LEU A 92 -17.80 -8.94 7.45
N PRO A 93 -17.14 -8.14 8.31
CA PRO A 93 -17.50 -8.04 9.72
C PRO A 93 -18.93 -7.54 9.93
N ASP A 94 -19.63 -8.15 10.89
CA ASP A 94 -20.94 -7.65 11.32
C ASP A 94 -20.74 -6.50 12.30
N SER A 95 -21.18 -5.30 11.93
CA SER A 95 -21.10 -4.11 12.78
C SER A 95 -21.80 -4.28 14.14
N ARG A 96 -22.76 -5.22 14.28
CA ARG A 96 -23.42 -5.53 15.57
C ARG A 96 -22.71 -6.61 16.38
N ALA A 97 -21.74 -7.30 15.78
CA ALA A 97 -21.04 -8.41 16.41
C ALA A 97 -19.52 -8.32 16.21
N LEU A 98 -18.97 -7.09 16.18
CA LEU A 98 -17.54 -6.83 15.98
C LEU A 98 -16.64 -7.63 16.93
N LYS A 99 -17.08 -7.88 18.17
CA LYS A 99 -16.35 -8.71 19.15
C LYS A 99 -15.94 -10.11 18.66
N LYS A 100 -16.63 -10.65 17.65
CA LYS A 100 -16.31 -11.94 17.03
C LYS A 100 -15.02 -11.90 16.21
N THR A 101 -14.75 -10.78 15.54
CA THR A 101 -13.61 -10.61 14.62
C THR A 101 -12.62 -9.55 15.08
N HIS A 102 -12.98 -8.74 16.07
CA HIS A 102 -12.21 -7.60 16.55
C HIS A 102 -12.14 -7.53 18.07
N VAL A 103 -11.16 -6.79 18.57
CA VAL A 103 -10.98 -6.40 19.95
C VAL A 103 -11.12 -4.88 20.06
N LEU A 104 -11.94 -4.41 20.99
CA LEU A 104 -12.05 -2.98 21.29
C LEU A 104 -10.74 -2.51 21.90
N LEU A 105 -10.02 -1.64 21.19
CA LEU A 105 -8.80 -1.02 21.68
C LEU A 105 -9.14 0.03 22.74
N GLY A 106 -10.05 0.94 22.42
CA GLY A 106 -10.47 2.03 23.30
C GLY A 106 -11.54 2.92 22.67
N SER A 107 -11.79 4.07 23.29
CA SER A 107 -12.76 5.07 22.83
C SER A 107 -12.20 6.48 22.92
N VAL A 108 -12.44 7.30 21.90
CA VAL A 108 -11.91 8.67 21.74
C VAL A 108 -13.02 9.70 21.49
N GLY A 109 -12.73 10.97 21.77
CA GLY A 109 -13.60 12.14 21.57
C GLY A 109 -13.63 12.61 20.12
N GLU A 110 -12.52 12.41 19.41
CA GLU A 110 -12.41 12.70 17.98
C GLU A 110 -13.47 11.95 17.15
N LYS A 111 -14.01 12.62 16.14
CA LYS A 111 -15.05 12.09 15.23
C LYS A 111 -14.58 12.01 13.79
N ASP A 112 -13.49 12.67 13.43
CA ASP A 112 -12.89 12.53 12.11
C ASP A 112 -12.07 11.24 12.02
N LYS A 113 -12.52 10.32 11.17
CA LYS A 113 -11.88 9.02 10.96
C LYS A 113 -10.46 9.11 10.38
N GLU A 114 -10.18 10.11 9.53
CA GLU A 114 -8.84 10.31 8.95
C GLU A 114 -7.88 10.81 10.04
N CYS A 115 -8.34 11.74 10.90
CA CYS A 115 -7.60 12.18 12.08
C CYS A 115 -7.25 11.01 13.00
N ILE A 116 -8.23 10.15 13.30
CA ILE A 116 -8.03 8.99 14.18
C ILE A 116 -7.03 8.01 13.57
N TRP A 117 -7.20 7.65 12.30
CA TRP A 117 -6.31 6.70 11.64
C TRP A 117 -4.87 7.21 11.56
N HIS A 118 -4.67 8.48 11.20
CA HIS A 118 -3.35 9.08 11.15
C HIS A 118 -2.71 9.11 12.55
N ALA A 119 -3.48 9.48 13.58
CA ALA A 119 -2.95 9.54 14.94
C ALA A 119 -2.61 8.16 15.52
N LEU A 120 -3.27 7.10 15.02
CA LEU A 120 -3.04 5.72 15.45
C LEU A 120 -2.04 4.95 14.58
N GLN A 121 -1.19 5.62 13.80
CA GLN A 121 0.00 4.96 13.22
C GLN A 121 1.09 4.85 14.28
N GLY A 122 1.77 3.70 14.35
CA GLY A 122 2.70 3.36 15.43
C GLY A 122 3.79 4.40 15.67
N GLU A 123 4.27 5.07 14.63
CA GLU A 123 5.24 6.17 14.69
C GLU A 123 4.71 7.44 15.37
N HIS A 124 3.39 7.59 15.50
CA HIS A 124 2.74 8.77 16.08
C HIS A 124 2.36 8.56 17.55
N TRP A 125 1.54 7.54 17.85
CA TRP A 125 1.08 7.32 19.23
C TRP A 125 1.96 6.40 20.06
N SER A 126 2.86 5.66 19.40
CA SER A 126 3.76 4.70 20.04
C SER A 126 5.20 4.74 19.48
N PRO A 127 5.82 5.93 19.29
CA PRO A 127 7.11 6.09 18.63
C PRO A 127 8.25 5.32 19.32
N ARG A 128 8.09 4.96 20.59
CA ARG A 128 9.05 4.20 21.39
C ARG A 128 8.46 2.91 21.95
N GLY A 129 7.33 2.45 21.40
CA GLY A 129 6.64 1.25 21.85
C GLY A 129 5.74 1.45 23.07
N GLU A 130 5.31 2.68 23.36
CA GLU A 130 4.43 3.03 24.48
C GLU A 130 3.12 2.24 24.50
N ALA A 131 2.62 1.85 23.32
CA ALA A 131 1.39 1.08 23.19
C ALA A 131 1.57 -0.43 23.37
N ARG A 132 2.81 -0.93 23.41
CA ARG A 132 3.10 -2.37 23.34
C ARG A 132 2.38 -3.16 24.43
N ASP A 133 2.45 -2.71 25.68
CA ASP A 133 1.80 -3.38 26.81
C ASP A 133 0.27 -3.42 26.63
N LEU A 134 -0.34 -2.35 26.11
CA LEU A 134 -1.77 -2.30 25.84
C LEU A 134 -2.17 -3.28 24.74
N ILE A 135 -1.43 -3.31 23.64
CA ILE A 135 -1.66 -4.20 22.49
C ILE A 135 -1.51 -5.67 22.93
N GLU A 136 -0.41 -6.01 23.60
CA GLU A 136 -0.14 -7.37 24.10
C GLU A 136 -1.18 -7.82 25.13
N SER A 137 -1.57 -6.95 26.08
CA SER A 137 -2.60 -7.27 27.09
C SER A 137 -3.98 -7.58 26.51
N LYS A 138 -4.25 -7.12 25.28
CA LYS A 138 -5.49 -7.38 24.54
C LYS A 138 -5.37 -8.58 23.59
N GLY A 139 -4.20 -9.21 23.49
CA GLY A 139 -3.91 -10.29 22.55
C GLY A 139 -3.88 -9.81 21.09
N LEU A 140 -3.50 -8.56 20.86
CA LEU A 140 -3.31 -7.97 19.54
C LEU A 140 -1.83 -8.04 19.14
N HIS A 141 -1.53 -7.89 17.85
CA HIS A 141 -0.15 -8.01 17.32
C HIS A 141 0.33 -6.80 16.52
N HIS A 142 -0.55 -5.85 16.19
CA HIS A 142 -0.20 -4.65 15.45
C HIS A 142 -0.47 -3.38 16.27
N THR A 143 0.42 -2.41 16.12
CA THR A 143 0.36 -1.11 16.81
C THR A 143 -0.22 -0.01 15.93
N SER A 144 -0.06 -0.12 14.61
CA SER A 144 -0.61 0.85 13.65
C SER A 144 -2.02 0.45 13.24
N MET A 145 -2.94 1.41 13.16
CA MET A 145 -4.25 1.15 12.58
C MET A 145 -4.11 0.83 11.09
N SER A 146 -4.58 -0.34 10.68
CA SER A 146 -4.30 -0.93 9.37
C SER A 146 -5.57 -1.41 8.67
N MET A 147 -5.43 -1.82 7.41
CA MET A 147 -6.54 -2.36 6.62
C MET A 147 -7.20 -3.53 7.35
N GLY A 148 -8.53 -3.44 7.47
CA GLY A 148 -9.34 -4.42 8.20
C GLY A 148 -9.73 -3.99 9.62
N ASP A 149 -9.08 -2.98 10.21
CA ASP A 149 -9.51 -2.41 11.49
C ASP A 149 -10.80 -1.58 11.32
N VAL A 150 -11.50 -1.29 12.42
CA VAL A 150 -12.81 -0.63 12.38
C VAL A 150 -12.87 0.57 13.33
N ILE A 151 -13.43 1.68 12.85
CA ILE A 151 -13.82 2.84 13.66
C ILE A 151 -15.35 2.90 13.73
N VAL A 152 -15.93 3.06 14.92
CA VAL A 152 -17.37 3.26 15.11
C VAL A 152 -17.64 4.70 15.54
N ILE A 153 -18.26 5.50 14.66
CA ILE A 153 -18.63 6.90 14.94
C ILE A 153 -20.15 7.00 14.92
N ASP A 154 -20.74 7.50 16.02
CA ASP A 154 -22.19 7.70 16.17
C ASP A 154 -23.01 6.45 15.76
N GLY A 155 -22.51 5.27 16.12
CA GLY A 155 -23.13 3.96 15.85
C GLY A 155 -22.99 3.45 14.41
N THR A 156 -22.18 4.11 13.57
CA THR A 156 -21.83 3.63 12.21
C THR A 156 -20.41 3.09 12.23
N ALA A 157 -20.25 1.82 11.85
CA ALA A 157 -18.94 1.17 11.77
C ALA A 157 -18.32 1.40 10.39
N HIS A 158 -17.06 1.82 10.37
CA HIS A 158 -16.26 2.10 9.19
C HIS A 158 -15.02 1.21 9.20
N LEU A 159 -14.90 0.33 8.20
CA LEU A 159 -13.73 -0.51 7.96
C LEU A 159 -12.64 0.33 7.29
N VAL A 160 -11.41 0.26 7.78
CA VAL A 160 -10.22 0.76 7.09
C VAL A 160 -10.00 -0.15 5.87
N ASP A 161 -10.04 0.45 4.68
CA ASP A 161 -9.89 -0.27 3.42
C ASP A 161 -8.62 0.22 2.68
N ARG A 162 -8.30 -0.39 1.54
CA ARG A 162 -7.13 0.00 0.72
C ARG A 162 -7.07 1.49 0.39
N PHE A 163 -8.24 2.12 0.25
CA PHE A 163 -8.38 3.55 -0.02
C PHE A 163 -9.40 4.16 0.94
N GLY A 164 -8.92 4.70 2.07
CA GLY A 164 -9.75 5.35 3.08
C GLY A 164 -10.64 4.36 3.82
N PHE A 165 -11.94 4.68 3.91
CA PHE A 165 -12.87 3.94 4.77
C PHE A 165 -14.15 3.55 4.04
N ARG A 166 -14.67 2.36 4.36
CA ARG A 166 -15.98 1.91 3.90
C ARG A 166 -16.90 1.59 5.06
N ALA A 167 -18.15 2.06 4.97
CA ALA A 167 -19.16 1.75 5.97
C ALA A 167 -19.52 0.27 5.94
N LEU A 168 -19.46 -0.40 7.09
CA LEU A 168 -19.95 -1.76 7.25
C LEU A 168 -21.49 -1.77 7.29
N PRO A 169 -22.15 -2.76 6.66
CA PRO A 169 -23.57 -2.92 6.75
C PRO A 169 -24.01 -3.23 8.19
N ARG A 170 -25.21 -2.76 8.56
CA ARG A 170 -25.80 -3.02 9.88
C ARG A 170 -26.13 -4.50 10.15
N SER A 171 -26.17 -5.33 9.11
CA SER A 171 -26.32 -6.78 9.24
C SER A 171 -25.85 -7.50 7.98
N ILE A 172 -25.07 -8.57 8.15
CA ILE A 172 -24.58 -9.40 7.04
C ILE A 172 -25.73 -10.10 6.29
N ARG A 173 -26.89 -10.34 6.95
CA ARG A 173 -28.09 -10.95 6.32
C ARG A 173 -28.60 -10.20 5.08
N ALA A 174 -28.20 -8.94 4.87
CA ALA A 174 -28.54 -8.16 3.69
C ALA A 174 -27.69 -8.52 2.45
N LEU A 175 -26.56 -9.21 2.62
CA LEU A 175 -25.67 -9.67 1.54
C LEU A 175 -25.94 -11.15 1.26
N LYS A 176 -26.98 -11.46 0.47
CA LYS A 176 -27.25 -12.83 0.02
C LYS A 176 -26.29 -13.18 -1.12
N GLY A 177 -25.35 -14.12 -0.89
CA GLY A 177 -24.53 -14.67 -1.98
C GLY A 177 -23.49 -15.74 -1.65
N SER A 178 -22.93 -15.82 -0.43
CA SER A 178 -21.76 -16.70 -0.20
C SER A 178 -22.10 -18.06 0.40
N ARG A 179 -21.49 -19.12 -0.15
CA ARG A 179 -21.51 -20.49 0.37
C ARG A 179 -20.64 -20.56 1.63
N SER A 180 -21.11 -21.23 2.68
CA SER A 180 -20.36 -21.44 3.92
C SER A 180 -19.21 -22.44 3.71
N ILE A 181 -18.01 -22.07 4.13
CA ILE A 181 -16.84 -22.97 4.26
C ILE A 181 -16.72 -23.37 5.74
N PRO A 182 -16.49 -24.66 6.08
CA PRO A 182 -16.45 -25.13 7.46
C PRO A 182 -15.14 -24.72 8.20
N PRO A 183 -15.15 -24.73 9.55
CA PRO A 183 -14.01 -24.30 10.37
C PRO A 183 -12.83 -25.27 10.31
N HIS A 184 -11.60 -24.73 10.28
CA HIS A 184 -10.36 -25.49 10.22
C HIS A 184 -10.05 -26.23 11.53
N SER A 185 -9.71 -27.51 11.41
CA SER A 185 -9.21 -28.41 12.47
C SER A 185 -7.67 -28.33 12.58
N PRO A 186 -7.03 -28.81 13.67
CA PRO A 186 -5.60 -28.61 13.93
C PRO A 186 -4.68 -29.26 12.89
N MET A 187 -3.64 -28.51 12.52
CA MET A 187 -2.57 -28.85 11.58
C MET A 187 -1.94 -30.22 11.83
N GLU A 188 -2.31 -31.21 11.02
CA GLU A 188 -1.44 -32.33 10.70
C GLU A 188 -0.55 -31.94 9.52
N ARG A 189 0.73 -32.34 9.58
CA ARG A 189 1.72 -32.17 8.50
C ARG A 189 1.33 -33.06 7.31
N GLU A 190 0.25 -32.72 6.63
CA GLU A 190 0.05 -33.17 5.26
C GLU A 190 1.23 -32.63 4.45
N ARG A 191 1.92 -33.52 3.73
CA ARG A 191 2.99 -33.12 2.83
C ARG A 191 2.38 -32.17 1.81
N PHE A 192 2.76 -30.91 1.87
CA PHE A 192 2.45 -29.95 0.81
C PHE A 192 2.88 -30.55 -0.54
N SER A 193 2.08 -30.33 -1.58
CA SER A 193 2.49 -30.78 -2.90
C SER A 193 3.80 -30.08 -3.28
N GLU A 194 4.70 -30.80 -3.96
CA GLU A 194 5.97 -30.27 -4.42
C GLU A 194 5.76 -29.02 -5.31
N ASP A 195 4.68 -29.03 -6.10
CA ASP A 195 4.24 -27.90 -6.93
C ASP A 195 3.86 -26.66 -6.10
N ALA A 196 3.16 -26.83 -4.98
CA ALA A 196 2.75 -25.72 -4.11
C ALA A 196 3.97 -25.03 -3.47
N VAL A 197 4.91 -25.84 -2.97
CA VAL A 197 6.16 -25.36 -2.37
C VAL A 197 7.04 -24.71 -3.44
N GLY A 198 7.15 -25.34 -4.61
CA GLY A 198 7.85 -24.80 -5.78
C GLY A 198 7.31 -23.43 -6.18
N GLY A 199 5.99 -23.31 -6.37
CA GLY A 199 5.36 -22.02 -6.69
C GLY A 199 5.60 -20.95 -5.63
N SER A 200 5.54 -21.32 -4.35
CA SER A 200 5.81 -20.39 -3.24
C SER A 200 7.23 -19.82 -3.32
N ARG A 201 8.22 -20.67 -3.60
CA ARG A 201 9.61 -20.26 -3.81
C ARG A 201 9.73 -19.31 -5.00
N GLU A 202 9.08 -19.60 -6.12
CA GLU A 202 9.14 -18.76 -7.33
C GLU A 202 8.55 -17.36 -7.09
N PHE A 203 7.43 -17.25 -6.38
CA PHE A 203 6.86 -15.93 -6.06
C PHE A 203 7.74 -15.12 -5.09
N LEU A 204 8.37 -15.78 -4.11
CA LEU A 204 9.30 -15.10 -3.20
C LEU A 204 10.59 -14.68 -3.90
N LEU A 205 11.08 -15.47 -4.86
CA LEU A 205 12.18 -15.07 -5.75
C LEU A 205 11.82 -13.81 -6.56
N ASP A 206 10.57 -13.71 -7.04
CA ASP A 206 10.09 -12.52 -7.73
C ASP A 206 10.11 -11.30 -6.79
N VAL A 207 9.63 -11.43 -5.55
CA VAL A 207 9.71 -10.35 -4.53
C VAL A 207 11.16 -9.95 -4.27
N LEU A 208 12.06 -10.91 -4.05
CA LEU A 208 13.48 -10.64 -3.81
C LEU A 208 14.14 -9.93 -5.00
N ALA A 209 13.78 -10.30 -6.23
CA ALA A 209 14.26 -9.63 -7.44
C ALA A 209 13.75 -8.18 -7.54
N HIS A 210 12.51 -7.90 -7.13
CA HIS A 210 11.99 -6.53 -7.08
C HIS A 210 12.77 -5.66 -6.09
N LEU A 211 13.04 -6.17 -4.87
CA LEU A 211 13.82 -5.42 -3.88
C LEU A 211 15.22 -5.08 -4.39
N ARG A 212 15.91 -6.05 -5.02
CA ARG A 212 17.23 -5.80 -5.64
C ARG A 212 17.16 -4.83 -6.82
N ALA A 213 16.15 -4.94 -7.66
CA ALA A 213 15.93 -4.04 -8.79
C ALA A 213 15.69 -2.60 -8.30
N GLN A 214 14.85 -2.42 -7.28
CA GLN A 214 14.60 -1.12 -6.66
C GLN A 214 15.87 -0.53 -6.05
N HIS A 215 16.68 -1.34 -5.36
CA HIS A 215 17.94 -0.86 -4.79
C HIS A 215 18.84 -0.28 -5.88
N TRP A 216 18.98 -0.97 -7.03
CA TRP A 216 19.73 -0.45 -8.17
C TRP A 216 19.09 0.80 -8.81
N ASP A 217 17.78 0.78 -9.05
CA ASP A 217 17.08 1.91 -9.69
C ASP A 217 17.15 3.18 -8.82
N PHE A 218 16.91 3.06 -7.51
CA PHE A 218 16.98 4.19 -6.58
C PHE A 218 18.41 4.71 -6.40
N TRP A 219 19.40 3.83 -6.28
CA TRP A 219 20.80 4.25 -6.18
C TRP A 219 21.25 4.97 -7.46
N THR A 220 20.95 4.42 -8.64
CA THR A 220 21.32 5.11 -9.88
C THR A 220 20.55 6.42 -10.08
N THR A 221 19.30 6.49 -9.65
CA THR A 221 18.49 7.72 -9.71
C THR A 221 19.03 8.78 -8.75
N HIS A 222 19.47 8.41 -7.55
CA HIS A 222 20.14 9.29 -6.60
C HIS A 222 21.36 10.02 -7.20
N TRP A 223 22.10 9.38 -8.11
CA TRP A 223 23.21 10.01 -8.84
C TRP A 223 22.76 10.90 -9.99
N ARG A 224 21.57 10.66 -10.55
CA ARG A 224 21.10 11.30 -11.78
C ARG A 224 20.17 12.48 -11.54
N VAL A 225 19.51 12.56 -10.39
CA VAL A 225 18.64 13.69 -10.05
C VAL A 225 19.40 15.01 -10.11
N HIS A 226 18.76 16.04 -10.64
CA HIS A 226 19.29 17.40 -10.79
C HIS A 226 18.13 18.40 -10.86
N GLY A 227 18.41 19.70 -10.72
CA GLY A 227 17.41 20.77 -10.83
C GLY A 227 17.22 21.57 -9.55
N GLN A 228 16.15 22.38 -9.48
CA GLN A 228 15.92 23.31 -8.37
C GLN A 228 15.77 22.62 -7.01
N SER A 229 15.15 21.43 -6.99
CA SER A 229 14.94 20.62 -5.78
C SER A 229 16.01 19.54 -5.56
N PHE A 230 17.15 19.62 -6.27
CA PHE A 230 18.19 18.59 -6.32
C PHE A 230 18.54 18.01 -4.95
N TYR A 231 18.82 18.86 -3.96
CA TYR A 231 19.26 18.38 -2.65
C TYR A 231 18.20 17.53 -1.94
N GLY A 232 16.93 17.96 -1.98
CA GLY A 232 15.83 17.19 -1.41
C GLY A 232 15.60 15.88 -2.15
N ASP A 233 15.69 15.90 -3.47
CA ASP A 233 15.49 14.73 -4.33
C ASP A 233 16.63 13.71 -4.15
N HIS A 234 17.86 14.21 -4.03
CA HIS A 234 19.06 13.41 -3.76
C HIS A 234 18.93 12.68 -2.41
N LEU A 235 18.49 13.38 -1.35
CA LEU A 235 18.25 12.78 -0.03
C LEU A 235 17.05 11.84 -0.03
N LEU A 236 15.98 12.13 -0.77
CA LEU A 236 14.83 11.24 -0.92
C LEU A 236 15.27 9.88 -1.48
N PHE A 237 15.96 9.88 -2.63
CA PHE A 237 16.43 8.62 -3.21
C PHE A 237 17.48 7.94 -2.36
N GLN A 238 18.35 8.68 -1.66
CA GLN A 238 19.26 8.11 -0.67
C GLN A 238 18.48 7.33 0.39
N ARG A 239 17.47 7.96 1.00
CA ARG A 239 16.62 7.32 2.01
C ARG A 239 15.97 6.04 1.48
N LEU A 240 15.52 6.02 0.23
CA LEU A 240 14.86 4.85 -0.36
C LEU A 240 15.80 3.64 -0.52
N TYR A 241 17.07 3.84 -0.89
CA TYR A 241 18.00 2.71 -1.06
C TYR A 241 18.91 2.42 0.15
N THR A 242 19.25 3.42 0.97
CA THR A 242 20.04 3.23 2.20
C THR A 242 19.19 2.93 3.43
N GLY A 243 17.86 3.07 3.31
CA GLY A 243 16.92 2.73 4.38
C GLY A 243 16.84 1.21 4.62
N PRO A 244 15.66 0.67 4.97
CA PRO A 244 15.53 -0.75 5.32
C PRO A 244 15.74 -1.70 4.13
N LEU A 245 15.96 -1.20 2.91
CA LEU A 245 15.94 -2.02 1.70
C LEU A 245 17.00 -3.13 1.68
N ASN A 246 18.24 -2.84 2.10
CA ASN A 246 19.27 -3.88 2.19
C ASN A 246 18.95 -4.93 3.27
N ASP A 247 18.43 -4.49 4.41
CA ASP A 247 18.00 -5.39 5.49
C ASP A 247 16.82 -6.26 5.05
N GLN A 248 15.89 -5.73 4.25
CA GLN A 248 14.76 -6.47 3.68
C GLN A 248 15.22 -7.50 2.63
N ILE A 249 16.21 -7.15 1.79
CA ILE A 249 16.80 -8.10 0.83
C ILE A 249 17.43 -9.27 1.59
N ASP A 250 18.20 -8.98 2.63
CA ASP A 250 18.87 -9.98 3.45
C ASP A 250 17.86 -10.85 4.22
N GLN A 251 16.94 -10.24 4.96
CA GLN A 251 15.92 -10.94 5.74
C GLN A 251 15.03 -11.84 4.88
N LEU A 252 14.61 -11.39 3.69
CA LEU A 252 13.84 -12.25 2.79
C LEU A 252 14.70 -13.42 2.30
N GLY A 253 15.96 -13.18 1.93
CA GLY A 253 16.89 -14.23 1.50
C GLY A 253 17.13 -15.28 2.59
N GLU A 254 17.35 -14.86 3.83
CA GLU A 254 17.53 -15.74 4.98
C GLU A 254 16.25 -16.55 5.27
N LYS A 255 15.07 -15.91 5.25
CA LYS A 255 13.79 -16.60 5.44
C LYS A 255 13.54 -17.64 4.35
N MET A 256 13.85 -17.32 3.09
CA MET A 256 13.75 -18.27 1.98
C MET A 256 14.69 -19.45 2.16
N THR A 257 15.95 -19.19 2.54
CA THR A 257 16.95 -20.23 2.78
C THR A 257 16.56 -21.14 3.95
N ALA A 258 16.04 -20.57 5.03
CA ALA A 258 15.54 -21.32 6.17
C ALA A 258 14.31 -22.17 5.83
N PHE A 259 13.43 -21.67 4.95
CA PHE A 259 12.16 -22.34 4.63
C PHE A 259 12.28 -23.38 3.50
N PHE A 260 13.10 -23.13 2.47
CA PHE A 260 13.22 -23.98 1.29
C PHE A 260 14.60 -24.66 1.14
N GLY A 261 15.60 -24.30 1.96
CA GLY A 261 16.95 -24.85 1.93
C GLY A 261 18.01 -23.95 1.28
N GLY A 262 19.27 -24.38 1.35
CA GLY A 262 20.45 -23.63 0.89
C GLY A 262 20.40 -23.12 -0.55
N ASP A 263 19.76 -23.88 -1.43
CA ASP A 263 19.69 -23.58 -2.87
C ASP A 263 18.44 -22.77 -3.25
N ALA A 264 17.68 -22.28 -2.26
CA ALA A 264 16.43 -21.55 -2.49
C ALA A 264 16.62 -20.20 -3.18
N VAL A 265 17.78 -19.57 -2.96
CA VAL A 265 18.12 -18.26 -3.51
C VAL A 265 19.14 -18.42 -4.63
N GLU A 266 18.63 -18.50 -5.85
CA GLU A 266 19.47 -18.67 -7.05
C GLU A 266 19.99 -17.31 -7.56
N SER A 267 21.25 -16.98 -7.26
CA SER A 267 21.85 -15.67 -7.58
C SER A 267 21.64 -15.19 -9.01
N MET A 268 21.84 -16.07 -10.00
CA MET A 268 21.70 -15.72 -11.41
C MET A 268 20.24 -15.43 -11.80
N LYS A 269 19.31 -16.22 -11.26
CA LYS A 269 17.88 -16.06 -11.53
C LYS A 269 17.33 -14.75 -10.95
N VAL A 270 17.73 -14.43 -9.72
CA VAL A 270 17.39 -13.14 -9.09
C VAL A 270 17.96 -11.98 -9.90
N LEU A 271 19.21 -12.11 -10.37
CA LEU A 271 19.85 -11.08 -11.20
C LEU A 271 19.15 -10.88 -12.55
N ASP A 272 18.84 -11.96 -13.26
CA ASP A 272 18.16 -11.90 -14.56
C ASP A 272 16.78 -11.25 -14.42
N ARG A 273 16.04 -11.62 -13.37
CA ARG A 273 14.74 -11.04 -13.08
C ARG A 273 14.83 -9.57 -12.69
N ALA A 274 15.80 -9.19 -11.86
CA ALA A 274 16.04 -7.80 -11.50
C ALA A 274 16.38 -6.94 -12.73
N ARG A 275 17.19 -7.48 -13.65
CA ARG A 275 17.52 -6.82 -14.92
C ARG A 275 16.27 -6.58 -15.78
N GLU A 276 15.38 -7.55 -15.89
CA GLU A 276 14.11 -7.40 -16.61
C GLU A 276 13.25 -6.28 -16.02
N LEU A 277 13.13 -6.24 -14.70
CA LEU A 277 12.36 -5.21 -13.98
C LEU A 277 12.93 -3.81 -14.20
N VAL A 278 14.24 -3.62 -14.01
CA VAL A 278 14.91 -2.35 -14.30
C VAL A 278 14.72 -1.94 -15.76
N GLY A 279 14.85 -2.90 -16.70
CA GLY A 279 14.63 -2.65 -18.12
C GLY A 279 13.18 -2.26 -18.45
N ALA A 280 12.19 -2.80 -17.72
CA ALA A 280 10.79 -2.43 -17.86
C ALA A 280 10.53 -1.00 -17.35
N TRP A 281 11.05 -0.66 -16.16
CA TRP A 281 10.86 0.66 -15.55
C TRP A 281 11.65 1.76 -16.26
N ALA A 282 12.80 1.45 -16.87
CA ALA A 282 13.59 2.40 -17.64
C ALA A 282 12.85 3.03 -18.84
N LYS A 283 11.71 2.45 -19.25
CA LYS A 283 10.81 3.01 -20.27
C LYS A 283 10.07 4.26 -19.79
N THR A 284 9.94 4.45 -18.48
CA THR A 284 9.39 5.66 -17.87
C THR A 284 10.50 6.70 -17.75
N GLU A 285 10.36 7.82 -18.46
CA GLU A 285 11.41 8.86 -18.51
C GLU A 285 11.57 9.56 -17.16
N ASP A 286 10.46 10.02 -16.57
CA ASP A 286 10.47 10.72 -15.30
C ASP A 286 10.95 9.79 -14.16
N PRO A 287 11.98 10.19 -13.39
CA PRO A 287 12.55 9.33 -12.35
C PRO A 287 11.59 9.06 -11.18
N TYR A 288 10.64 9.96 -10.90
CA TYR A 288 9.69 9.79 -9.80
C TYR A 288 8.54 8.88 -10.23
N GLU A 289 8.00 9.07 -11.43
CA GLU A 289 7.00 8.15 -12.00
C GLU A 289 7.57 6.74 -12.14
N ARG A 290 8.85 6.63 -12.51
CA ARG A 290 9.57 5.35 -12.55
C ARG A 290 9.65 4.69 -11.18
N ALA A 291 10.02 5.44 -10.16
CA ALA A 291 10.10 4.95 -8.79
C ALA A 291 8.71 4.54 -8.24
N ILE A 292 7.66 5.30 -8.58
CA ILE A 292 6.26 4.93 -8.27
C ILE A 292 5.89 3.60 -8.96
N ALA A 293 6.24 3.44 -10.24
CA ALA A 293 5.97 2.22 -10.98
C ALA A 293 6.74 1.01 -10.39
N SER A 294 7.96 1.22 -9.89
CA SER A 294 8.73 0.17 -9.24
C SER A 294 8.09 -0.27 -7.91
N GLU A 295 7.67 0.68 -7.07
CA GLU A 295 6.95 0.40 -5.82
C GLU A 295 5.62 -0.32 -6.06
N GLN A 296 4.83 0.12 -7.04
CA GLN A 296 3.58 -0.56 -7.42
C GLN A 296 3.84 -2.00 -7.93
N SER A 297 4.92 -2.20 -8.67
CA SER A 297 5.32 -3.53 -9.16
C SER A 297 5.67 -4.46 -8.00
N LEU A 298 6.41 -3.97 -7.00
CA LEU A 298 6.73 -4.72 -5.78
C LEU A 298 5.46 -5.08 -5.00
N GLN A 299 4.55 -4.12 -4.78
CA GLN A 299 3.28 -4.38 -4.08
C GLN A 299 2.48 -5.50 -4.77
N ALA A 300 2.44 -5.48 -6.11
CA ALA A 300 1.81 -6.54 -6.86
C ALA A 300 2.53 -7.90 -6.71
N ALA A 301 3.87 -7.91 -6.64
CA ALA A 301 4.65 -9.13 -6.42
C ALA A 301 4.41 -9.73 -5.02
N ILE A 302 4.41 -8.89 -3.98
CA ILE A 302 4.11 -9.30 -2.60
C ILE A 302 2.70 -9.89 -2.53
N MET A 303 1.71 -9.19 -3.10
CA MET A 303 0.32 -9.66 -3.12
C MET A 303 0.20 -11.03 -3.81
N ARG A 304 0.86 -11.23 -4.96
CA ARG A 304 0.88 -12.55 -5.64
C ARG A 304 1.48 -13.64 -4.78
N ALA A 305 2.62 -13.37 -4.13
CA ALA A 305 3.28 -14.32 -3.23
C ALA A 305 2.37 -14.72 -2.07
N VAL A 306 1.79 -13.74 -1.39
CA VAL A 306 0.90 -13.95 -0.26
C VAL A 306 -0.35 -14.72 -0.68
N MET A 307 -1.01 -14.32 -1.77
CA MET A 307 -2.20 -15.01 -2.28
C MET A 307 -1.89 -16.47 -2.62
N TRP A 308 -0.82 -16.73 -3.36
CA TRP A 308 -0.42 -18.09 -3.72
C TRP A 308 -0.16 -18.95 -2.47
N MET A 309 0.64 -18.44 -1.55
CA MET A 309 1.04 -19.20 -0.36
C MET A 309 -0.13 -19.41 0.61
N ARG A 310 -1.08 -18.48 0.67
CA ARG A 310 -2.33 -18.65 1.42
C ARG A 310 -3.24 -19.70 0.78
N GLU A 311 -3.45 -19.63 -0.53
CA GLU A 311 -4.28 -20.59 -1.29
C GLU A 311 -3.76 -22.03 -1.15
N HIS A 312 -2.44 -22.20 -1.12
CA HIS A 312 -1.81 -23.51 -1.02
C HIS A 312 -1.39 -23.89 0.41
N HIS A 313 -1.79 -23.08 1.41
CA HIS A 313 -1.47 -23.28 2.82
C HIS A 313 0.03 -23.43 3.15
N THR A 314 0.91 -22.89 2.29
CA THR A 314 2.37 -22.92 2.49
C THR A 314 2.90 -21.72 3.25
N ILE A 315 2.07 -20.70 3.49
CA ILE A 315 2.47 -19.52 4.26
C ILE A 315 2.57 -19.83 5.76
N THR A 316 3.71 -19.51 6.35
CA THR A 316 3.85 -19.52 7.81
C THR A 316 3.45 -18.17 8.38
N LEU A 317 3.03 -18.14 9.64
CA LEU A 317 2.72 -16.88 10.34
C LEU A 317 3.87 -15.87 10.26
N GLY A 318 5.11 -16.31 10.44
CA GLY A 318 6.29 -15.43 10.39
C GLY A 318 6.72 -15.01 8.98
N MET A 319 6.23 -15.69 7.93
CA MET A 319 6.39 -15.23 6.54
C MET A 319 5.27 -14.25 6.17
N ASP A 320 4.03 -14.53 6.59
CA ASP A 320 2.88 -13.65 6.36
C ASP A 320 3.11 -12.28 7.03
N ASP A 321 3.46 -12.27 8.32
CA ASP A 321 3.78 -11.05 9.07
C ASP A 321 4.91 -10.25 8.41
N TYR A 322 5.98 -10.93 7.98
CA TYR A 322 7.09 -10.28 7.29
C TYR A 322 6.65 -9.62 5.98
N LEU A 323 5.91 -10.34 5.13
CA LEU A 323 5.46 -9.81 3.83
C LEU A 323 4.45 -8.68 3.99
N MET A 324 3.57 -8.74 5.00
CA MET A 324 2.65 -7.64 5.32
C MET A 324 3.41 -6.41 5.84
N SER A 325 4.39 -6.59 6.72
CA SER A 325 5.24 -5.51 7.21
C SER A 325 6.06 -4.87 6.08
N LEU A 326 6.61 -5.70 5.18
CA LEU A 326 7.30 -5.24 3.98
C LEU A 326 6.37 -4.40 3.11
N ALA A 327 5.16 -4.89 2.79
CA ALA A 327 4.18 -4.15 2.01
C ALA A 327 3.88 -2.78 2.63
N ASN A 328 3.59 -2.72 3.94
CA ASN A 328 3.28 -1.48 4.64
C ASN A 328 4.43 -0.46 4.60
N GLN A 329 5.69 -0.92 4.75
CA GLN A 329 6.86 -0.05 4.63
C GLN A 329 6.98 0.56 3.23
N HIS A 330 6.72 -0.24 2.19
CA HIS A 330 6.78 0.22 0.81
C HIS A 330 5.58 1.08 0.38
N GLU A 331 4.43 0.99 1.05
CA GLU A 331 3.34 1.96 0.91
C GLU A 331 3.75 3.34 1.41
N THR A 332 4.57 3.41 2.47
CA THR A 332 5.15 4.67 2.95
C THR A 332 6.09 5.29 1.91
N ASN A 333 6.93 4.49 1.25
CA ASN A 333 7.76 4.96 0.15
C ASN A 333 6.93 5.51 -1.02
N LEU A 334 5.88 4.77 -1.39
CA LEU A 334 4.96 5.18 -2.44
C LEU A 334 4.31 6.53 -2.12
N TYR A 335 3.87 6.73 -0.88
CA TYR A 335 3.33 8.01 -0.41
C TYR A 335 4.35 9.14 -0.57
N LEU A 336 5.60 8.97 -0.12
CA LEU A 336 6.65 9.99 -0.25
C LEU A 336 6.92 10.37 -1.71
N LEU A 337 6.98 9.38 -2.60
CA LEU A 337 7.18 9.59 -4.03
C LEU A 337 5.98 10.31 -4.66
N GLN A 338 4.75 9.92 -4.30
CA GLN A 338 3.54 10.58 -4.78
C GLN A 338 3.46 12.03 -4.32
N GLN A 339 3.83 12.34 -3.07
CA GLN A 339 3.92 13.72 -2.58
C GLN A 339 4.90 14.56 -3.42
N ARG A 340 5.98 13.94 -3.90
CA ARG A 340 6.97 14.63 -4.74
C ARG A 340 6.48 14.91 -6.15
N VAL A 341 5.68 14.03 -6.73
CA VAL A 341 5.05 14.19 -8.06
C VAL A 341 3.84 15.13 -7.99
N PHE A 342 3.12 15.11 -6.87
CA PHE A 342 1.96 15.96 -6.64
C PHE A 342 2.38 17.44 -6.59
N LYS A 343 2.24 18.14 -7.71
CA LYS A 343 2.36 19.59 -7.77
C LYS A 343 1.12 20.22 -7.13
N ALA A 344 1.32 20.96 -6.04
CA ALA A 344 0.29 21.84 -5.51
C ALA A 344 0.07 23.02 -6.48
N GLY A 345 -0.94 22.91 -7.35
CA GLY A 345 -1.52 24.03 -8.10
C GLY A 345 -0.76 24.51 -9.34
N GLU A 346 -0.79 23.72 -10.41
CA GLU A 346 -0.96 24.28 -11.77
C GLU A 346 -2.44 24.26 -12.15
#